data_AF-A0A0A2CSW7-F1
#
_entry.id   AF-A0A0A2CSW7-F1
#
_cell.length_a   1.000
_cell.length_b   1.000
_cell.length_c   1.000
_cell.angle_alpha   90.00
_cell.angle_beta   90.00
_cell.angle_gamma   90.00
#
_symmetry.space_group_name_H-M   'P 1'
#
loop_
_entity.id
_entity.type
_entity.pdbx_description
1 polymer ?
#
loop_
_entity_poly.entity_id
_entity_poly.type
_entity_poly.pdbx_seq_one_letter_code
_entity_poly.pdbx_strand_id
1 'polypeptide(L)' 'MDRHSLVSLESWLQRLGAERSCEDPCRWIWLRPEWSAEIVLEQDELRVAWEQGGQRSQCCFPYGLPRSDVEAALSEGP' A
#
# COMPACT_ATOMS: atom_id res chain seq x y z
N MET A 1 -4.62 15.57 -13.11
CA MET A 1 -5.09 14.53 -12.18
C MET A 1 -4.37 14.72 -10.85
N ASP A 2 -4.97 15.61 -10.06
CA ASP A 2 -5.05 15.71 -8.59
C ASP A 2 -3.86 15.27 -7.74
N ARG A 3 -2.87 16.17 -7.62
CA ARG A 3 -1.76 16.10 -6.65
C ARG A 3 -2.24 15.94 -5.19
N HIS A 4 -3.47 16.35 -4.92
CA HIS A 4 -4.14 16.23 -3.62
C HIS A 4 -4.50 14.78 -3.25
N SER A 5 -4.85 13.95 -4.24
CA SER A 5 -5.20 12.55 -4.02
C SER A 5 -3.97 11.71 -3.66
N LEU A 6 -2.84 11.99 -4.31
CA LEU A 6 -1.53 11.37 -4.05
C LEU A 6 -1.01 11.71 -2.66
N VAL A 7 -0.96 13.00 -2.29
CA VAL A 7 -0.49 13.44 -0.96
C VAL A 7 -1.32 12.83 0.17
N SER A 8 -2.63 12.71 -0.04
CA SER A 8 -3.53 12.08 0.94
C SER A 8 -3.22 10.59 1.12
N LEU A 9 -2.87 9.90 0.02
CA LEU A 9 -2.54 8.48 0.03
C LEU A 9 -1.16 8.24 0.66
N GLU A 10 -0.16 9.04 0.31
CA GLU A 10 1.17 9.02 0.94
C GLU A 10 1.07 9.27 2.46
N SER A 11 0.31 10.28 2.88
CA SER A 11 0.11 10.60 4.29
C SER A 11 -0.60 9.47 5.05
N TRP A 12 -1.53 8.78 4.39
CA TRP A 12 -2.22 7.63 4.94
C TRP A 12 -1.27 6.42 5.11
N LEU A 13 -0.46 6.12 4.10
CA LEU A 13 0.56 5.07 4.16
C LEU A 13 1.61 5.35 5.26
N GLN A 14 2.06 6.59 5.40
CA GLN A 14 2.93 6.98 6.53
C GLN A 14 2.29 6.72 7.88
N ARG A 15 0.98 6.99 8.04
CA ARG A 15 0.25 6.73 9.28
C ARG A 15 0.12 5.24 9.60
N LEU A 16 0.05 4.38 8.58
CA LEU A 16 0.08 2.93 8.75
C LEU A 16 1.48 2.44 9.20
N GLY A 17 2.52 3.24 9.00
CA GLY A 17 3.91 2.87 9.26
C GLY A 17 4.59 2.23 8.05
N ALA A 18 4.04 2.45 6.85
CA ALA A 18 4.75 2.17 5.61
C ALA A 18 5.78 3.28 5.34
N GLU A 19 6.94 2.89 4.87
CA GLU A 19 8.04 3.78 4.53
C GLU A 19 8.11 3.99 3.02
N ARG A 20 8.22 5.24 2.58
CA ARG A 20 8.36 5.55 1.16
C ARG A 20 9.74 5.13 0.68
N SER A 21 9.78 4.46 -0.46
CA SER A 21 11.03 4.08 -1.10
C SER A 21 11.76 5.32 -1.64
N CYS A 22 13.09 5.29 -1.61
CA CYS A 22 13.91 6.40 -2.13
C CYS A 22 14.00 6.38 -3.65
N GLU A 23 13.91 5.19 -4.25
CA GLU A 23 13.99 4.98 -5.71
C GLU A 23 12.71 5.44 -6.41
N ASP A 24 11.55 5.11 -5.83
CA ASP A 24 10.24 5.38 -6.41
C ASP A 24 9.31 6.02 -5.38
N PRO A 25 8.83 7.25 -5.58
CA PRO A 25 7.89 7.90 -4.66
C PRO A 25 6.51 7.20 -4.65
N CYS A 26 6.21 6.44 -5.70
CA CYS A 26 5.03 5.60 -5.79
C CYS A 26 5.19 4.26 -5.06
N ARG A 27 6.39 3.90 -4.61
CA ARG A 27 6.64 2.63 -3.93
C ARG A 27 6.79 2.85 -2.44
N TRP A 28 6.08 2.04 -1.68
CA TRP A 28 6.00 2.10 -0.24
C TRP A 28 6.23 0.70 0.31
N ILE A 29 6.98 0.61 1.39
CA ILE A 29 7.42 -0.65 1.96
C ILE A 29 7.02 -0.64 3.42
N TRP A 30 6.23 -1.63 3.81
CA TRP A 30 5.77 -1.82 5.17
C TRP A 30 6.44 -3.04 5.76
N LEU A 31 7.44 -2.82 6.60
CA LEU A 31 8.19 -3.88 7.24
C LEU A 31 7.58 -4.18 8.61
N ARG A 32 7.08 -5.39 8.79
CA ARG A 32 6.69 -5.94 10.10
C ARG A 32 7.65 -7.06 10.50
N PRO A 33 7.77 -7.37 11.80
CA PRO A 33 8.64 -8.46 12.25
C PRO A 33 8.25 -9.84 11.71
N GLU A 34 6.97 -10.02 11.35
CA GLU A 34 6.42 -11.30 10.91
C GLU A 34 6.19 -11.38 9.40
N TRP A 35 6.01 -10.24 8.72
CA TRP A 35 5.71 -10.14 7.29
C TRP A 35 6.16 -8.79 6.73
N SER A 36 6.30 -8.69 5.42
CA SER A 36 6.52 -7.42 4.71
C SER A 36 5.37 -7.16 3.74
N ALA A 37 4.95 -5.91 3.57
CA ALA A 37 3.99 -5.54 2.56
C ALA A 37 4.56 -4.43 1.67
N GLU A 38 4.60 -4.67 0.38
CA GLU A 38 4.98 -3.70 -0.62
C GLU A 38 3.73 -3.08 -1.22
N ILE A 39 3.61 -1.76 -1.14
CA ILE A 39 2.51 -0.99 -1.72
C ILE A 39 3.06 -0.17 -2.89
N VAL A 40 2.44 -0.30 -4.04
CA VAL A 40 2.80 0.43 -5.26
C VAL A 40 1.58 1.21 -5.73
N LEU A 41 1.72 2.53 -5.81
CA LEU A 41 0.73 3.43 -6.38
C LEU A 41 0.89 3.42 -7.90
N GLU A 42 0.00 2.71 -8.60
CA GLU A 42 -0.06 2.74 -10.07
C GLU A 42 -0.97 3.90 -10.54
N GLN A 43 -1.13 4.07 -11.87
CA GLN A 43 -1.98 5.12 -12.42
C GLN A 43 -3.48 4.92 -12.17
N ASP A 44 -3.94 3.67 -12.16
CA ASP A 44 -5.38 3.33 -12.09
C ASP A 44 -5.75 2.54 -10.83
N GLU A 45 -4.76 1.90 -10.20
CA GLU A 45 -4.94 1.01 -9.06
C GLU A 45 -3.82 1.16 -8.02
N LEU A 46 -4.10 0.74 -6.80
CA LEU A 46 -3.14 0.55 -5.74
C LEU A 46 -2.81 -0.94 -5.66
N ARG A 47 -1.56 -1.30 -5.90
CA ARG A 47 -1.10 -2.68 -5.71
C ARG A 47 -0.53 -2.82 -4.31
N VAL A 48 -0.89 -3.90 -3.64
CA VAL A 48 -0.33 -4.30 -2.34
C VAL A 48 0.14 -5.74 -2.46
N ALA A 49 1.36 -6.03 -2.04
CA ALA A 49 1.93 -7.36 -2.05
C ALA A 49 2.52 -7.68 -0.67
N TRP A 50 1.87 -8.57 0.08
CA TRP A 50 2.39 -9.11 1.32
C TRP A 50 3.29 -10.32 1.06
N GLU A 51 4.32 -10.45 1.88
CA GLU A 51 5.25 -11.56 1.89
C GLU A 51 5.46 -12.02 3.33
N GLN A 52 5.17 -13.30 3.58
CA GLN A 52 5.28 -13.92 4.89
C GLN A 52 5.81 -15.35 4.73
N GLY A 53 7.00 -15.63 5.28
CA GLY A 53 7.52 -17.00 5.38
C GLY A 53 7.60 -17.79 4.06
N GLY A 54 7.77 -17.10 2.93
CA GLY A 54 7.80 -17.69 1.58
C GLY A 54 6.45 -17.74 0.85
N GLN A 55 5.36 -17.33 1.50
CA GLN A 55 4.07 -17.12 0.86
C GLN A 55 3.91 -15.65 0.47
N ARG A 56 3.56 -15.40 -0.78
CA ARG A 56 3.35 -14.06 -1.33
C ARG A 56 1.88 -13.89 -1.69
N SER A 57 1.21 -12.96 -1.02
CA SER A 57 -0.16 -12.55 -1.32
C SER A 57 -0.11 -11.19 -2.01
N GLN A 58 -0.87 -11.00 -3.08
CA GLN A 58 -0.95 -9.69 -3.74
C GLN A 58 -2.41 -9.33 -4.05
N CYS A 59 -2.77 -8.08 -3.79
CA CYS A 59 -4.08 -7.51 -4.05
C CYS A 59 -3.95 -6.20 -4.82
N CYS A 60 -4.87 -6.01 -5.75
CA CYS A 60 -5.00 -4.79 -6.53
C CYS A 60 -6.31 -4.10 -6.12
N PHE A 61 -6.22 -2.85 -5.70
CA PHE A 61 -7.36 -2.05 -5.31
C PHE A 61 -7.54 -0.91 -6.32
N PRO A 62 -8.59 -0.94 -7.17
CA PRO A 62 -8.84 0.17 -8.08
C PRO A 62 -9.12 1.44 -7.29
N TYR A 63 -8.69 2.62 -7.78
CA TYR A 63 -8.97 3.89 -7.08
C TYR A 63 -10.46 4.24 -6.97
N GLY A 64 -11.32 3.53 -7.70
CA GLY A 64 -12.77 3.58 -7.51
C GLY A 64 -13.26 2.94 -6.20
N LEU A 65 -12.42 2.19 -5.49
CA LEU A 65 -12.75 1.58 -4.21
C LEU A 65 -12.60 2.60 -3.07
N PRO A 66 -13.54 2.65 -2.11
CA PRO A 66 -13.36 3.43 -0.89
C PRO A 66 -12.09 3.05 -0.14
N ARG A 67 -11.33 4.06 0.30
CA ARG A 67 -10.09 3.85 1.07
C ARG A 67 -10.30 3.04 2.35
N SER A 68 -11.49 3.11 2.95
CA SER A 68 -11.83 2.32 4.13
C SER A 68 -11.85 0.82 3.87
N ASP A 69 -12.29 0.39 2.68
CA ASP A 69 -12.24 -1.03 2.28
C ASP A 69 -10.79 -1.48 2.01
N VAL A 70 -9.99 -0.61 1.39
CA VAL A 70 -8.55 -0.87 1.20
C VAL A 70 -7.85 -0.98 2.56
N GLU A 71 -8.14 -0.06 3.49
CA GLU A 71 -7.59 -0.07 4.84
C GLU A 71 -8.02 -1.31 5.62
N ALA A 72 -9.28 -1.72 5.51
CA ALA A 72 -9.77 -2.95 6.11
C ALA A 72 -8.97 -4.15 5.60
N ALA A 73 -8.83 -4.30 4.28
CA ALA A 73 -8.04 -5.38 3.70
C ALA A 73 -6.55 -5.33 4.10
N LEU A 74 -5.96 -4.13 4.16
CA LEU A 74 -4.61 -3.92 4.67
C LEU A 74 -4.45 -4.32 6.14
N SER A 75 -5.46 -4.02 6.95
CA SER A 75 -5.47 -4.33 8.38
C SER A 75 -5.75 -5.79 8.65
N GLU A 76 -6.45 -6.49 7.77
CA GLU A 76 -6.67 -7.94 7.87
C GLU A 76 -5.39 -8.72 7.57
N GLY A 77 -4.48 -8.18 6.75
CA GLY A 77 -3.19 -8.80 6.47
C GLY A 77 -3.28 -9.97 5.47
N PRO A 78 -2.15 -10.70 5.26
CA PRO A 78 -2.08 -11.84 4.34
C PRO A 78 -2.89 -13.08 4.77
#